data_AF-A0A4U8SWL3-F1
#
_entry.id   AF-A0A4U8SWL3-F1
#
_cell.length_a   1.000
_cell.length_b   1.000
_cell.length_c   1.000
_cell.angle_alpha   90.00
_cell.angle_beta   90.00
_cell.angle_gamma   90.00
#
_symmetry.space_group_name_H-M   'P 1'
#
loop_
_entity.id
_entity.type
_entity.pdbx_description
1 polymer ?
#
loop_
_entity_poly.entity_id
_entity_poly.type
_entity_poly.pdbx_seq_one_letter_code
_entity_poly.pdbx_strand_id
1 'polypeptide(L)'
;NNLYNYDKQIVVFAYTKSQITLNDKQQKVLRNPAIIDVNKPDCTIKDGYIQGVNIIKKPKPKLVEKTGNFKHKPLAIVLHRTDSHNAQSTLNTWDTSPFGTHFLIDKDGSIYQCASLDKWTQHVGDIRSRVEIEKTWNEKEKIVIEKIWKETSSFKDRKIKVSNYEKKKSYPNRYPISSDSIGIEVVGEYDYKIKRYLNATIKQLESLERLVLILLELYNINKTDIYAHGIIAYKDKNSTEGISLLEYLKGKL
;
A
#
# COMPACT_ATOMS: atom_id res chain seq x y z
N ASN A 1 -28.69 -29.48 7.26
CA ASN A 1 -28.56 -28.02 7.47
C ASN A 1 -27.14 -27.67 7.86
N ASN A 2 -26.38 -27.35 6.82
CA ASN A 2 -25.07 -26.71 6.67
C ASN A 2 -24.27 -26.27 7.92
N LEU A 3 -23.17 -26.99 8.14
CA LEU A 3 -21.88 -26.45 8.56
C LEU A 3 -21.05 -26.19 7.30
N TYR A 4 -20.48 -25.00 7.12
CA TYR A 4 -19.42 -24.78 6.12
C TYR A 4 -18.14 -24.33 6.84
N ASN A 5 -17.33 -25.33 7.17
CA ASN A 5 -15.88 -25.23 7.33
C ASN A 5 -15.26 -24.99 5.94
N TYR A 6 -14.31 -24.07 5.83
CA TYR A 6 -13.30 -24.10 4.77
C TYR A 6 -11.97 -24.47 5.42
N ASP A 7 -11.79 -25.78 5.59
CA ASP A 7 -10.51 -26.37 6.00
C ASP A 7 -9.53 -26.32 4.83
N LYS A 8 -8.31 -25.90 5.16
CA LYS A 8 -7.13 -25.91 4.30
C LYS A 8 -6.92 -27.32 3.75
N GLN A 9 -6.96 -27.48 2.43
CA GLN A 9 -6.51 -28.71 1.78
C GLN A 9 -4.99 -28.81 1.90
N ILE A 10 -4.53 -29.57 2.89
CA ILE A 10 -3.18 -30.12 2.93
C ILE A 10 -3.23 -31.41 2.12
N VAL A 11 -2.60 -31.42 0.95
CA VAL A 11 -2.39 -32.65 0.17
C VAL A 11 -1.35 -33.49 0.91
N VAL A 12 -1.81 -34.43 1.74
CA VAL A 12 -0.98 -35.48 2.33
C VAL A 12 -0.97 -36.65 1.36
N PHE A 13 0.16 -36.92 0.71
CA PHE A 13 0.37 -38.19 0.04
C PHE A 13 0.38 -39.30 1.10
N ALA A 14 -0.69 -40.10 1.12
CA ALA A 14 -0.76 -41.31 1.94
C ALA A 14 0.13 -42.39 1.31
N TYR A 15 1.35 -42.55 1.81
CA TYR A 15 2.13 -43.77 1.59
C TYR A 15 1.67 -44.82 2.59
N THR A 16 1.19 -45.95 2.07
CA THR A 16 0.84 -47.14 2.85
C THR A 16 2.06 -47.65 3.62
N LYS A 17 1.85 -47.96 4.91
CA LYS A 17 2.88 -48.50 5.81
C LYS A 17 3.45 -49.81 5.27
N SER A 18 4.62 -49.74 4.65
CA SER A 18 5.61 -50.83 4.68
C SER A 18 6.79 -50.33 5.49
N GLN A 19 7.26 -51.13 6.45
CA GLN A 19 8.35 -50.75 7.34
C GLN A 19 9.66 -50.63 6.55
N ILE A 20 10.06 -49.40 6.25
CA ILE A 20 11.40 -49.07 5.78
C ILE A 20 12.11 -48.34 6.92
N THR A 21 13.08 -48.99 7.53
CA THR A 21 13.95 -48.39 8.55
C THR A 21 14.96 -47.47 7.85
N LEU A 22 14.74 -46.16 7.92
CA LEU A 22 15.63 -45.15 7.35
C LEU A 22 16.88 -44.96 8.21
N ASN A 23 18.04 -44.87 7.57
CA ASN A 23 19.34 -44.69 8.25
C ASN A 23 19.58 -43.23 8.71
N ASP A 24 20.56 -43.02 9.59
CA ASP A 24 20.81 -41.73 10.26
C ASP A 24 21.08 -40.55 9.29
N LYS A 25 21.59 -40.81 8.09
CA LYS A 25 21.76 -39.79 7.04
C LYS A 25 20.43 -39.34 6.45
N GLN A 26 19.46 -40.23 6.28
CA GLN A 26 18.11 -39.91 5.80
C GLN A 26 17.28 -39.19 6.88
N GLN A 27 17.47 -39.54 8.16
CA GLN A 27 16.85 -38.80 9.27
C GLN A 27 17.38 -37.36 9.41
N LYS A 28 18.65 -37.12 9.02
CA LYS A 28 19.25 -35.78 9.08
C LYS A 28 18.67 -34.80 8.04
N VAL A 29 18.18 -35.31 6.91
CA VAL A 29 17.48 -34.50 5.88
C VAL A 29 16.07 -34.12 6.34
N LEU A 30 15.39 -34.97 7.11
CA LEU A 30 14.04 -34.71 7.64
C LEU A 30 14.02 -33.72 8.83
N ARG A 31 15.15 -33.49 9.51
CA ARG A 31 15.25 -32.54 10.63
C ARG A 31 15.48 -31.10 10.22
N ASN A 32 15.67 -30.85 8.92
CA ASN A 32 15.80 -29.49 8.40
C ASN A 32 15.00 -29.36 7.11
N PRO A 33 13.65 -29.34 7.20
CA PRO A 33 12.90 -28.85 6.06
C PRO A 33 13.28 -27.39 5.92
N ALA A 34 14.12 -27.06 4.94
CA ALA A 34 14.06 -25.74 4.36
C ALA A 34 12.58 -25.58 3.97
N ILE A 35 11.86 -24.74 4.71
CA ILE A 35 10.50 -24.34 4.36
C ILE A 35 10.68 -23.56 3.06
N ILE A 36 10.63 -24.28 1.94
CA ILE A 36 10.47 -23.66 0.63
C ILE A 36 9.03 -23.16 0.66
N ASP A 37 8.87 -21.86 0.88
CA ASP A 37 7.58 -21.20 0.80
C ASP A 37 7.11 -21.27 -0.66
N VAL A 38 6.34 -22.30 -0.97
CA VAL A 38 5.76 -22.56 -2.30
C VAL A 38 4.77 -21.47 -2.75
N ASN A 39 4.50 -20.47 -1.90
CA ASN A 39 3.69 -19.31 -2.22
C ASN A 39 4.50 -18.03 -2.42
N LYS A 40 5.82 -18.07 -2.29
CA LYS A 40 6.66 -16.91 -2.62
C LYS A 40 6.53 -16.63 -4.12
N PRO A 41 5.94 -15.50 -4.54
CA PRO A 41 5.92 -15.13 -5.94
C PRO A 41 7.37 -15.02 -6.39
N ASP A 42 7.73 -15.79 -7.42
CA ASP A 42 9.05 -15.76 -8.06
C ASP A 42 9.21 -14.42 -8.79
N CYS A 43 9.44 -13.38 -7.99
CA CYS A 43 9.58 -12.02 -8.44
C CYS A 43 10.82 -11.39 -7.81
N THR A 44 11.47 -10.56 -8.61
CA THR A 44 12.67 -9.82 -8.20
C THR A 44 12.53 -8.37 -8.62
N ILE A 45 13.28 -7.49 -7.97
CA ILE A 45 13.39 -6.09 -8.41
C ILE A 45 14.68 -5.98 -9.22
N LYS A 46 14.54 -5.53 -10.47
CA LYS A 46 15.66 -5.21 -11.35
C LYS A 46 15.49 -3.81 -11.91
N ASP A 47 16.52 -2.99 -11.73
CA ASP A 47 16.53 -1.56 -12.09
C ASP A 47 15.34 -0.78 -11.48
N GLY A 48 14.92 -1.17 -10.28
CA GLY A 48 13.78 -0.62 -9.57
C GLY A 48 12.40 -1.08 -10.07
N TYR A 49 12.33 -2.03 -11.00
CA TYR A 49 11.08 -2.59 -11.52
C TYR A 49 10.89 -4.06 -11.14
N ILE A 50 9.67 -4.42 -10.75
CA ILE A 50 9.31 -5.80 -10.43
C ILE A 50 9.30 -6.62 -11.73
N GLN A 51 9.93 -7.80 -11.69
CA GLN A 51 9.97 -8.78 -12.78
C GLN A 51 9.45 -10.14 -12.30
N GLY A 52 9.15 -11.04 -13.24
CA GLY A 52 8.67 -12.41 -12.93
C GLY A 52 7.17 -12.53 -12.67
N VAL A 53 6.43 -11.42 -12.67
CA VAL A 53 4.98 -11.37 -12.49
C VAL A 53 4.31 -10.48 -13.54
N ASN A 54 3.00 -10.63 -13.71
CA ASN A 54 2.21 -9.86 -14.69
C ASN A 54 1.99 -8.41 -14.22
N ILE A 55 3.07 -7.62 -14.21
CA ILE A 55 3.10 -6.18 -13.95
C ILE A 55 3.71 -5.50 -15.16
N ILE A 56 2.97 -4.57 -15.76
CA ILE A 56 3.37 -3.87 -16.96
C ILE A 56 4.30 -2.73 -16.57
N LYS A 57 5.58 -2.81 -16.98
CA LYS A 57 6.52 -1.69 -16.84
C LYS A 57 6.11 -0.54 -17.76
N LYS A 58 5.63 0.57 -17.20
CA LYS A 58 5.13 1.75 -17.94
C LYS A 58 5.70 3.05 -17.33
N PRO A 59 7.03 3.26 -17.40
CA PRO A 59 7.69 4.36 -16.71
C PRO A 59 7.12 5.72 -17.10
N LYS A 60 6.90 6.58 -16.10
CA LYS A 60 6.48 7.97 -16.21
C LYS A 60 7.56 8.86 -15.58
N PRO A 61 8.55 9.32 -16.37
CA PRO A 61 9.73 10.01 -15.84
C PRO A 61 9.41 11.23 -14.96
N LYS A 62 8.32 11.95 -15.26
CA LYS A 62 7.91 13.12 -14.47
C LYS A 62 7.62 12.81 -13.01
N LEU A 63 7.12 11.61 -12.68
CA LEU A 63 6.79 11.20 -11.31
C LEU A 63 8.02 11.17 -10.39
N VAL A 64 9.22 11.05 -10.96
CA VAL A 64 10.48 10.97 -10.22
C VAL A 64 11.49 12.06 -10.61
N GLU A 65 11.08 13.02 -11.44
CA GLU A 65 11.94 14.12 -11.92
C GLU A 65 12.35 15.05 -10.77
N LYS A 66 11.43 15.29 -9.83
CA LYS A 66 11.61 16.21 -8.70
C LYS A 66 11.72 15.49 -7.35
N THR A 67 11.99 14.19 -7.38
CA THR A 67 12.14 13.36 -6.19
C THR A 67 13.54 12.75 -6.12
N GLY A 68 13.85 12.14 -4.98
CA GLY A 68 15.14 11.48 -4.77
C GLY A 68 14.97 9.97 -4.65
N ASN A 69 16.10 9.31 -4.41
CA ASN A 69 16.08 7.91 -4.01
C ASN A 69 15.42 7.78 -2.63
N PHE A 70 14.80 6.64 -2.38
CA PHE A 70 14.45 6.24 -1.03
C PHE A 70 15.71 6.19 -0.16
N LYS A 71 15.69 6.84 1.02
CA LYS A 71 16.84 6.84 1.96
C LYS A 71 16.98 5.52 2.71
N HIS A 72 15.89 4.78 2.82
CA HIS A 72 15.76 3.46 3.41
C HIS A 72 14.69 2.70 2.62
N LYS A 73 14.60 1.38 2.78
CA LYS A 73 13.50 0.60 2.19
C LYS A 73 12.15 1.24 2.53
N PRO A 74 11.17 1.29 1.61
CA PRO A 74 9.83 1.78 1.91
C PRO A 74 9.24 1.06 3.12
N LEU A 75 8.60 1.82 4.00
CA LEU A 75 8.09 1.35 5.29
C LEU A 75 6.58 1.15 5.29
N ALA A 76 5.88 1.68 4.29
CA ALA A 76 4.41 1.68 4.24
C ALA A 76 3.88 1.66 2.81
N ILE A 77 2.60 1.30 2.67
CA ILE A 77 1.84 1.39 1.42
C ILE A 77 0.70 2.39 1.61
N VAL A 78 0.51 3.29 0.64
CA VAL A 78 -0.63 4.23 0.64
C VAL A 78 -1.52 3.97 -0.58
N LEU A 79 -2.80 3.74 -0.31
CA LEU A 79 -3.83 3.42 -1.29
C LEU A 79 -4.60 4.67 -1.71
N HIS A 80 -4.74 4.85 -3.01
CA HIS A 80 -5.32 6.04 -3.64
C HIS A 80 -6.42 5.67 -4.63
N ARG A 81 -7.20 6.67 -5.04
CA ARG A 81 -8.16 6.57 -6.14
C ARG A 81 -7.91 7.70 -7.13
N THR A 82 -7.96 7.37 -8.41
CA THR A 82 -7.55 8.30 -9.47
C THR A 82 -8.50 9.47 -9.71
N ASP A 83 -9.77 9.34 -9.31
CA ASP A 83 -10.89 10.16 -9.84
C ASP A 83 -10.91 10.19 -11.39
N SER A 84 -10.87 8.99 -11.99
CA SER A 84 -10.75 8.79 -13.44
C SER A 84 -11.51 7.54 -13.88
N HIS A 85 -11.89 7.50 -15.15
CA HIS A 85 -12.66 6.43 -15.78
C HIS A 85 -11.80 5.23 -16.19
N ASN A 86 -10.53 5.47 -16.55
CA ASN A 86 -9.61 4.46 -17.08
C ASN A 86 -8.15 4.80 -16.77
N ALA A 87 -7.25 3.82 -16.87
CA ALA A 87 -5.84 4.02 -16.65
C ALA A 87 -5.19 4.94 -17.69
N GLN A 88 -5.64 4.91 -18.95
CA GLN A 88 -5.03 5.70 -20.03
C GLN A 88 -5.07 7.21 -19.72
N SER A 89 -6.19 7.71 -19.20
CA SER A 89 -6.33 9.11 -18.79
C SER A 89 -5.34 9.49 -17.66
N THR A 90 -5.22 8.63 -16.65
CA THR A 90 -4.27 8.82 -15.55
C THR A 90 -2.82 8.78 -16.05
N LEU A 91 -2.49 7.79 -16.88
CA LEU A 91 -1.16 7.65 -17.48
C LEU A 91 -0.79 8.86 -18.34
N ASN A 92 -1.71 9.40 -19.13
CA ASN A 92 -1.49 10.60 -19.94
C ASN A 92 -1.20 11.81 -19.05
N THR A 93 -1.91 11.94 -17.93
CA THR A 93 -1.66 13.02 -16.96
C THR A 93 -0.24 12.92 -16.37
N TRP A 94 0.20 11.71 -16.05
CA TRP A 94 1.54 11.45 -15.51
C TRP A 94 2.68 11.61 -16.51
N ASP A 95 2.40 11.80 -17.81
CA ASP A 95 3.44 12.19 -18.77
C ASP A 95 3.95 13.62 -18.55
N THR A 96 3.16 14.47 -17.89
CA THR A 96 3.49 15.88 -17.65
C THR A 96 3.46 16.27 -16.17
N SER A 97 2.73 15.53 -15.33
CA SER A 97 2.60 15.79 -13.90
C SER A 97 3.76 15.21 -13.08
N PRO A 98 4.35 15.97 -12.12
CA PRO A 98 5.27 15.43 -11.13
C PRO A 98 4.57 14.69 -9.98
N PHE A 99 3.23 14.74 -9.92
CA PHE A 99 2.42 14.10 -8.90
C PHE A 99 1.76 12.83 -9.45
N GLY A 100 1.85 11.74 -8.69
CA GLY A 100 1.33 10.41 -9.04
C GLY A 100 2.01 9.31 -8.24
N THR A 101 1.61 8.05 -8.45
CA THR A 101 2.03 6.89 -7.64
C THR A 101 2.98 5.95 -8.36
N HIS A 102 3.56 5.00 -7.62
CA HIS A 102 4.45 3.98 -8.19
C HIS A 102 3.67 2.98 -9.05
N PHE A 103 2.44 2.64 -8.64
CA PHE A 103 1.57 1.71 -9.34
C PHE A 103 0.22 2.32 -9.67
N LEU A 104 -0.37 1.82 -10.77
CA LEU A 104 -1.73 2.09 -11.21
C LEU A 104 -2.42 0.77 -11.56
N ILE A 105 -3.66 0.58 -11.10
CA ILE A 105 -4.48 -0.60 -11.42
C ILE A 105 -5.72 -0.17 -12.19
N ASP A 106 -5.84 -0.63 -13.44
CA ASP A 106 -7.00 -0.32 -14.29
C ASP A 106 -8.23 -1.16 -13.94
N LYS A 107 -9.40 -0.82 -14.50
CA LYS A 107 -10.69 -1.47 -14.25
C LYS A 107 -10.69 -2.98 -14.51
N ASP A 108 -9.87 -3.43 -15.46
CA ASP A 108 -9.72 -4.83 -15.83
C ASP A 108 -8.73 -5.62 -14.95
N GLY A 109 -8.09 -4.97 -13.98
CA GLY A 109 -7.06 -5.56 -13.11
C GLY A 109 -5.63 -5.42 -13.64
N SER A 110 -5.41 -4.85 -14.82
CA SER A 110 -4.06 -4.60 -15.34
C SER A 110 -3.26 -3.70 -14.38
N ILE A 111 -2.09 -4.18 -13.96
CA ILE A 111 -1.19 -3.44 -13.06
C ILE A 111 -0.08 -2.80 -13.88
N TYR A 112 0.07 -1.49 -13.76
CA TYR A 112 1.17 -0.71 -14.35
C TYR A 112 2.12 -0.25 -13.27
N GLN A 113 3.41 -0.57 -13.41
CA GLN A 113 4.45 0.07 -12.61
C GLN A 113 4.98 1.31 -13.35
N CYS A 114 4.70 2.48 -12.77
CA CYS A 114 4.91 3.79 -13.39
C CYS A 114 6.15 4.50 -12.88
N ALA A 115 6.68 4.13 -11.71
CA ALA A 115 7.94 4.64 -11.19
C ALA A 115 8.85 3.50 -10.70
N SER A 116 10.17 3.72 -10.77
CA SER A 116 11.15 2.85 -10.14
C SER A 116 10.93 2.86 -8.62
N LEU A 117 11.03 1.70 -7.99
CA LEU A 117 10.97 1.54 -6.53
C LEU A 117 12.26 1.96 -5.82
N ASP A 118 13.30 2.37 -6.54
CA ASP A 118 14.50 2.99 -5.96
C ASP A 118 14.24 4.46 -5.59
N LYS A 119 13.20 5.07 -6.18
CA LYS A 119 12.81 6.46 -6.00
C LYS A 119 11.41 6.57 -5.46
N TRP A 120 11.18 7.57 -4.63
CA TRP A 120 9.83 7.88 -4.15
C TRP A 120 9.09 8.78 -5.14
N THR A 121 7.75 8.77 -5.13
CA THR A 121 6.91 9.67 -5.95
C THR A 121 6.15 10.67 -5.07
N GLN A 122 5.76 11.83 -5.63
CA GLN A 122 4.94 12.82 -4.90
C GLN A 122 3.46 12.40 -4.90
N HIS A 123 3.04 11.66 -3.88
CA HIS A 123 1.68 11.08 -3.81
C HIS A 123 0.92 11.29 -2.49
N VAL A 124 1.56 11.71 -1.39
CA VAL A 124 0.88 11.87 -0.08
C VAL A 124 0.49 13.32 0.20
N GLY A 125 1.43 14.25 0.03
CA GLY A 125 1.22 15.68 0.32
C GLY A 125 1.25 16.04 1.80
N ASP A 126 0.25 16.79 2.26
CA ASP A 126 0.10 17.22 3.66
C ASP A 126 -0.62 16.14 4.46
N ILE A 127 0.10 15.54 5.42
CA ILE A 127 -0.45 14.53 6.34
C ILE A 127 -1.18 15.16 7.52
N ARG A 128 -2.18 14.45 8.04
CA ARG A 128 -2.90 14.76 9.28
C ARG A 128 -2.07 14.39 10.49
N SER A 129 -2.48 14.90 11.66
CA SER A 129 -1.92 14.43 12.91
C SER A 129 -2.34 13.01 13.24
N ARG A 130 -1.37 12.10 13.42
CA ARG A 130 -1.65 10.70 13.74
C ARG A 130 -2.36 10.57 15.08
N VAL A 131 -1.85 11.26 16.10
CA VAL A 131 -2.42 11.23 17.46
C VAL A 131 -3.82 11.85 17.53
N GLU A 132 -4.14 12.79 16.63
CA GLU A 132 -5.49 13.35 16.50
C GLU A 132 -6.48 12.33 15.98
N ILE A 133 -6.12 11.64 14.90
CA ILE A 133 -6.98 10.65 14.26
C ILE A 133 -7.12 9.40 15.14
N GLU A 134 -6.02 8.92 15.72
CA GLU A 134 -6.01 7.72 16.57
C GLU A 134 -6.45 8.00 18.02
N LYS A 135 -6.59 9.28 18.40
CA LYS A 135 -6.90 9.74 19.77
C LYS A 135 -5.91 9.26 20.83
N THR A 136 -4.63 9.16 20.45
CA THR A 136 -3.51 8.64 21.28
C THR A 136 -2.62 9.74 21.87
N TRP A 137 -3.19 10.91 22.10
CA TRP A 137 -2.48 12.12 22.53
C TRP A 137 -1.64 11.94 23.80
N ASN A 138 -0.44 12.54 23.81
CA ASN A 138 0.12 13.10 25.05
C ASN A 138 -0.33 14.57 25.21
N GLU A 139 -0.39 15.08 26.44
CA GLU A 139 -0.92 16.42 26.74
C GLU A 139 -0.18 17.54 26.00
N LYS A 140 1.16 17.45 25.91
CA LYS A 140 1.99 18.48 25.26
C LYS A 140 1.66 18.62 23.79
N GLU A 141 1.51 17.50 23.10
CA GLU A 141 1.21 17.45 21.68
C GLU A 141 -0.20 17.93 21.37
N LYS A 142 -1.17 17.56 22.20
CA LYS A 142 -2.56 18.04 22.10
C LYS A 142 -2.61 19.57 22.15
N ILE A 143 -1.91 20.19 23.10
CA ILE A 143 -1.86 21.65 23.24
C ILE A 143 -1.31 22.31 21.96
N VAL A 144 -0.26 21.73 21.37
CA VAL A 144 0.35 22.26 20.14
C VAL A 144 -0.62 22.19 18.95
N ILE A 145 -1.22 21.03 18.70
CA ILE A 145 -2.13 20.84 17.56
C ILE A 145 -3.40 21.69 17.74
N GLU A 146 -4.00 21.71 18.92
CA GLU A 146 -5.17 22.55 19.20
C GLU A 146 -4.86 24.04 19.02
N LYS A 147 -3.66 24.50 19.42
CA LYS A 147 -3.25 25.88 19.23
C LYS A 147 -3.21 26.23 17.74
N ILE A 148 -2.67 25.35 16.89
CA ILE A 148 -2.67 25.55 15.44
C ILE A 148 -4.10 25.65 14.91
N TRP A 149 -5.01 24.78 15.37
CA TRP A 149 -6.40 24.81 14.90
C TRP A 149 -7.18 26.04 15.35
N LYS A 150 -6.85 26.62 16.51
CA LYS A 150 -7.46 27.85 17.04
C LYS A 150 -6.94 29.14 16.39
N GLU A 151 -5.91 29.06 15.54
CA GLU A 151 -5.43 30.24 14.81
C GLU A 151 -6.49 30.81 13.86
N THR A 152 -6.42 32.12 13.60
CA THR A 152 -7.28 32.83 12.64
C THR A 152 -6.84 32.64 11.18
N SER A 153 -5.74 31.92 10.94
CA SER A 153 -5.20 31.64 9.61
C SER A 153 -6.13 30.72 8.80
N SER A 154 -5.93 30.72 7.47
CA SER A 154 -6.78 29.91 6.58
C SER A 154 -6.71 28.43 6.95
N PHE A 155 -7.75 27.65 6.63
CA PHE A 155 -7.71 26.20 6.84
C PHE A 155 -6.50 25.55 6.15
N LYS A 156 -6.13 26.04 4.96
CA LYS A 156 -4.96 25.58 4.20
C LYS A 156 -3.66 25.81 5.00
N ASP A 157 -3.50 26.97 5.62
CA ASP A 157 -2.29 27.27 6.39
C ASP A 157 -2.21 26.43 7.67
N ARG A 158 -3.35 26.26 8.35
CA ARG A 158 -3.43 25.41 9.56
C ARG A 158 -3.09 23.96 9.27
N LYS A 159 -3.63 23.35 8.20
CA LYS A 159 -3.25 21.96 7.82
C LYS A 159 -1.77 21.82 7.47
N ILE A 160 -1.16 22.83 6.82
CA ILE A 160 0.27 22.81 6.49
C ILE A 160 1.10 22.88 7.77
N LYS A 161 0.72 23.72 8.74
CA LYS A 161 1.38 23.80 10.05
C LYS A 161 1.30 22.48 10.81
N VAL A 162 0.13 21.83 10.84
CA VAL A 162 -0.03 20.49 11.42
C VAL A 162 0.87 19.48 10.70
N SER A 163 0.82 19.43 9.37
CA SER A 163 1.67 18.49 8.60
C SER A 163 3.16 18.72 8.82
N ASN A 164 3.60 19.98 8.89
CA ASN A 164 4.99 20.33 9.17
C ASN A 164 5.41 19.95 10.59
N TYR A 165 4.51 20.04 11.56
CA TYR A 165 4.76 19.52 12.90
C TYR A 165 4.92 17.99 12.89
N GLU A 166 4.00 17.27 12.23
CA GLU A 166 4.07 15.81 12.10
C GLU A 166 5.37 15.35 11.41
N LYS A 167 5.77 16.00 10.32
CA LYS A 167 6.96 15.67 9.53
C LYS A 167 8.28 15.78 10.31
N LYS A 168 8.31 16.43 11.47
CA LYS A 168 9.48 16.45 12.38
C LYS A 168 9.66 15.15 13.16
N LYS A 169 8.62 14.33 13.26
CA LYS A 169 8.66 13.04 13.95
C LYS A 169 9.18 11.96 13.01
N SER A 170 9.84 10.96 13.60
CA SER A 170 10.16 9.72 12.91
C SER A 170 8.89 8.91 12.64
N TYR A 171 8.87 8.16 11.55
CA TYR A 171 7.95 7.04 11.41
C TYR A 171 8.31 5.98 12.48
N PRO A 172 7.34 5.32 13.16
CA PRO A 172 5.88 5.38 12.96
C PRO A 172 5.14 6.38 13.86
N ASN A 173 5.81 7.32 14.55
CA ASN A 173 5.15 8.32 15.41
C ASN A 173 4.32 9.37 14.64
N ARG A 174 4.31 9.27 13.30
CA ARG A 174 3.44 9.99 12.36
C ARG A 174 2.97 9.05 11.26
N TYR A 175 1.98 9.47 10.48
CA TYR A 175 1.63 8.78 9.23
C TYR A 175 2.78 8.79 8.21
N PRO A 176 2.82 7.82 7.28
CA PRO A 176 3.85 7.81 6.26
C PRO A 176 3.74 9.02 5.35
N ILE A 177 4.88 9.48 4.85
CA ILE A 177 4.98 10.50 3.81
C ILE A 177 5.52 9.85 2.53
N SER A 178 5.45 10.57 1.41
CA SER A 178 5.92 10.08 0.12
C SER A 178 7.31 9.43 0.14
N SER A 179 8.28 10.02 0.84
CA SER A 179 9.65 9.47 0.93
C SER A 179 9.79 8.18 1.74
N ASP A 180 8.72 7.73 2.39
CA ASP A 180 8.72 6.55 3.25
C ASP A 180 7.80 5.45 2.71
N SER A 181 7.05 5.71 1.63
CA SER A 181 5.94 4.85 1.22
C SER A 181 5.84 4.60 -0.27
N ILE A 182 5.26 3.46 -0.61
CA ILE A 182 4.84 3.13 -1.96
C ILE A 182 3.38 3.52 -2.15
N GLY A 183 3.11 4.46 -3.05
CA GLY A 183 1.74 4.75 -3.51
C GLY A 183 1.22 3.73 -4.54
N ILE A 184 -0.04 3.33 -4.40
CA ILE A 184 -0.82 2.55 -5.38
C ILE A 184 -2.13 3.29 -5.68
N GLU A 185 -2.35 3.67 -6.94
CA GLU A 185 -3.63 4.19 -7.42
C GLU A 185 -4.48 3.09 -8.04
N VAL A 186 -5.77 3.06 -7.70
CA VAL A 186 -6.76 2.18 -8.34
C VAL A 186 -7.78 3.04 -9.07
N VAL A 187 -7.97 2.76 -10.36
CA VAL A 187 -8.86 3.55 -11.22
C VAL A 187 -10.29 3.56 -10.68
N GLY A 188 -10.80 4.76 -10.46
CA GLY A 188 -12.23 4.98 -10.37
C GLY A 188 -12.61 6.37 -9.90
N GLU A 189 -13.87 6.68 -10.16
CA GLU A 189 -14.43 8.02 -10.02
C GLU A 189 -14.98 8.27 -8.61
N TYR A 190 -14.97 9.54 -8.23
CA TYR A 190 -15.69 10.04 -7.07
C TYR A 190 -17.14 10.34 -7.43
N ASP A 191 -18.09 9.71 -6.74
CA ASP A 191 -19.51 10.01 -6.89
C ASP A 191 -19.89 11.16 -5.96
N TYR A 192 -20.21 12.32 -6.54
CA TYR A 192 -20.58 13.53 -5.82
C TYR A 192 -21.94 13.46 -5.12
N LYS A 193 -22.84 12.57 -5.56
CA LYS A 193 -24.17 12.39 -4.95
C LYS A 193 -24.06 11.65 -3.63
N ILE A 194 -23.38 10.51 -3.63
CA ILE A 194 -23.15 9.68 -2.43
C ILE A 194 -21.87 10.07 -1.68
N LYS A 195 -21.11 11.03 -2.20
CA LYS A 195 -19.94 11.65 -1.58
C LYS A 195 -18.84 10.64 -1.20
N ARG A 196 -18.58 9.69 -2.09
CA ARG A 196 -17.53 8.67 -1.95
C ARG A 196 -17.08 8.14 -3.31
N TYR A 197 -15.92 7.50 -3.35
CA TYR A 197 -15.48 6.76 -4.53
C TYR A 197 -16.36 5.52 -4.79
N LEU A 198 -16.59 5.24 -6.08
CA LEU A 198 -17.25 4.02 -6.51
C LEU A 198 -16.45 2.78 -6.09
N ASN A 199 -17.13 1.66 -5.85
CA ASN A 199 -16.46 0.41 -5.47
C ASN A 199 -15.49 -0.03 -6.59
N ALA A 200 -14.34 -0.59 -6.20
CA ALA A 200 -13.43 -1.21 -7.16
C ALA A 200 -14.07 -2.47 -7.76
N THR A 201 -13.68 -2.83 -8.98
CA THR A 201 -14.11 -4.10 -9.59
C THR A 201 -13.45 -5.27 -8.88
N ILE A 202 -14.01 -6.48 -9.03
CA ILE A 202 -13.40 -7.70 -8.45
C ILE A 202 -11.96 -7.87 -8.97
N LYS A 203 -11.74 -7.69 -10.28
CA LYS A 203 -10.39 -7.79 -10.88
C LYS A 203 -9.40 -6.77 -10.31
N GLN A 204 -9.85 -5.55 -10.02
CA GLN A 204 -9.02 -4.54 -9.36
C GLN A 204 -8.64 -4.98 -7.94
N LEU A 205 -9.59 -5.53 -7.19
CA LEU A 205 -9.38 -5.98 -5.82
C LEU A 205 -8.42 -7.18 -5.75
N GLU A 206 -8.58 -8.17 -6.63
CA GLU A 206 -7.68 -9.31 -6.75
C GLU A 206 -6.25 -8.88 -7.11
N SER A 207 -6.14 -7.94 -8.05
CA SER A 207 -4.84 -7.41 -8.49
C SER A 207 -4.18 -6.57 -7.40
N LEU A 208 -4.97 -5.79 -6.65
CA LEU A 208 -4.51 -5.03 -5.51
C LEU A 208 -4.00 -5.96 -4.39
N GLU A 209 -4.76 -6.99 -4.03
CA GLU A 209 -4.36 -7.99 -3.02
C GLU A 209 -3.02 -8.62 -3.40
N ARG A 210 -2.90 -9.11 -4.64
CA ARG A 210 -1.67 -9.71 -5.15
C ARG A 210 -0.50 -8.72 -5.09
N LEU A 211 -0.69 -7.49 -5.56
CA LEU A 211 0.37 -6.47 -5.56
C LEU A 211 0.81 -6.12 -4.14
N VAL A 212 -0.13 -5.95 -3.21
CA VAL A 212 0.18 -5.63 -1.82
C VAL A 212 0.97 -6.77 -1.18
N LEU A 213 0.55 -8.02 -1.34
CA LEU A 213 1.30 -9.18 -0.81
C LEU A 213 2.75 -9.22 -1.32
N ILE A 214 2.95 -9.00 -2.62
CA ILE A 214 4.29 -8.91 -3.22
C ILE A 214 5.13 -7.81 -2.54
N LEU A 215 4.55 -6.62 -2.36
CA LEU A 215 5.26 -5.47 -1.77
C LEU A 215 5.55 -5.66 -0.28
N LEU A 216 4.61 -6.24 0.48
CA LEU A 216 4.82 -6.59 1.88
C LEU A 216 6.01 -7.53 2.03
N GLU A 217 6.10 -8.54 1.16
CA GLU A 217 7.19 -9.50 1.20
C GLU A 217 8.54 -8.91 0.74
N LEU A 218 8.57 -8.24 -0.42
CA LEU A 218 9.81 -7.68 -0.99
C LEU A 218 10.50 -6.69 -0.05
N TYR A 219 9.72 -5.92 0.71
CA TYR A 219 10.22 -4.89 1.61
C TYR A 219 10.09 -5.20 3.09
N ASN A 220 9.51 -6.35 3.45
CA ASN A 220 9.19 -6.71 4.84
C ASN A 220 8.36 -5.61 5.54
N ILE A 221 7.38 -5.06 4.83
CA ILE A 221 6.44 -4.05 5.35
C ILE A 221 5.40 -4.78 6.21
N ASN A 222 5.05 -4.23 7.37
CA ASN A 222 4.01 -4.82 8.21
C ASN A 222 2.63 -4.59 7.57
N LYS A 223 1.72 -5.57 7.63
CA LYS A 223 0.33 -5.39 7.17
C LYS A 223 -0.42 -4.26 7.89
N THR A 224 0.02 -3.84 9.08
CA THR A 224 -0.52 -2.67 9.78
C THR A 224 -0.10 -1.33 9.17
N ASP A 225 0.92 -1.33 8.30
CA ASP A 225 1.48 -0.15 7.65
C ASP A 225 0.89 0.09 6.24
N ILE A 226 -0.37 -0.32 6.05
CA ILE A 226 -1.18 -0.06 4.86
C ILE A 226 -2.22 1.01 5.21
N TYR A 227 -2.20 2.11 4.46
CA TYR A 227 -3.01 3.28 4.75
C TYR A 227 -3.88 3.68 3.55
N ALA A 228 -5.11 4.09 3.83
CA ALA A 228 -5.94 4.82 2.88
C ALA A 228 -5.55 6.30 2.88
N HIS A 229 -5.39 6.91 1.70
CA HIS A 229 -4.96 8.31 1.61
C HIS A 229 -5.92 9.27 2.31
N GLY A 230 -7.23 9.03 2.22
CA GLY A 230 -8.27 9.83 2.85
C GLY A 230 -8.16 9.89 4.38
N ILE A 231 -7.65 8.81 5.01
CA ILE A 231 -7.43 8.76 6.47
C ILE A 231 -6.22 9.62 6.87
N ILE A 232 -5.13 9.47 6.14
CA ILE A 232 -3.83 10.03 6.56
C ILE A 232 -3.57 11.45 6.06
N ALA A 233 -4.35 11.94 5.09
CA ALA A 233 -4.17 13.26 4.47
C ALA A 233 -5.49 14.01 4.27
N TYR A 234 -5.40 15.27 3.86
CA TYR A 234 -6.57 16.16 3.64
C TYR A 234 -7.02 16.14 2.17
N LYS A 235 -7.26 14.97 1.56
CA LYS A 235 -7.54 14.91 0.11
C LYS A 235 -8.99 15.20 -0.28
N ASP A 236 -9.95 14.53 0.32
CA ASP A 236 -11.37 14.77 0.04
C ASP A 236 -12.13 15.17 1.31
N LYS A 237 -13.24 15.91 1.12
CA LYS A 237 -14.04 16.46 2.23
C LYS A 237 -14.51 15.38 3.22
N ASN A 238 -14.75 14.16 2.73
CA ASN A 238 -15.28 13.06 3.52
C ASN A 238 -14.22 12.02 3.88
N SER A 239 -12.95 12.28 3.56
CA SER A 239 -11.82 11.39 3.89
C SER A 239 -11.96 9.97 3.31
N THR A 240 -12.65 9.81 2.19
CA THR A 240 -13.05 8.50 1.63
C THR A 240 -12.03 7.85 0.71
N GLU A 241 -11.03 8.60 0.24
CA GLU A 241 -10.07 8.08 -0.73
C GLU A 241 -9.29 6.88 -0.20
N GLY A 242 -9.34 5.77 -0.94
CA GLY A 242 -8.64 4.53 -0.62
C GLY A 242 -9.25 3.73 0.54
N ILE A 243 -10.30 4.22 1.21
CA ILE A 243 -10.89 3.54 2.38
C ILE A 243 -11.45 2.17 2.02
N SER A 244 -12.29 2.07 0.98
CA SER A 244 -12.89 0.80 0.59
C SER A 244 -11.86 -0.25 0.15
N LEU A 245 -10.71 0.21 -0.39
CA LEU A 245 -9.58 -0.65 -0.73
C LEU A 245 -8.91 -1.20 0.54
N LEU A 246 -8.68 -0.32 1.52
CA LEU A 246 -8.10 -0.72 2.81
C LEU A 246 -9.02 -1.69 3.57
N GLU A 247 -10.33 -1.42 3.59
CA GLU A 247 -11.31 -2.30 4.22
C GLU A 247 -11.31 -3.70 3.59
N TYR A 248 -11.26 -3.77 2.25
CA TYR A 248 -11.13 -5.03 1.53
C TYR A 248 -9.87 -5.80 1.96
N LEU A 249 -8.70 -5.16 1.95
CA LEU A 249 -7.43 -5.79 2.32
C LEU A 249 -7.39 -6.25 3.78
N LYS A 250 -7.99 -5.49 4.71
CA LYS A 250 -8.10 -5.90 6.12
C LYS A 250 -8.92 -7.17 6.32
N GLY A 251 -9.85 -7.47 5.40
CA GLY A 251 -10.59 -8.73 5.40
C GLY A 251 -9.81 -9.93 4.86
N LYS A 252 -8.59 -9.71 4.33
CA LYS A 252 -7.78 -10.73 3.64
C LYS A 252 -6.44 -11.01 4.32
N LEU A 253 -5.81 -9.99 4.93
CA LEU A 253 -4.43 -10.04 5.48
C LEU A 253 -4.37 -10.31 6.98
#